data_AF-A0A8F5BQA5-F1
#
_entry.id   AF-A0A8F5BQA5-F1
#
_cell.length_a   1.000
_cell.length_b   1.000
_cell.length_c   1.000
_cell.angle_alpha   90.00
_cell.angle_beta   90.00
_cell.angle_gamma   90.00
#
_symmetry.space_group_name_H-M   'P 1'
#
loop_
_entity.id
_entity.type
_entity.pdbx_description
1 polymer ?
#
loop_
_entity_poly.entity_id
_entity_poly.type
_entity_poly.pdbx_seq_one_letter_code
_entity_poly.pdbx_strand_id
1 'polypeptide(L)'
;MDIIELLKFEHGIFRIRFYLLEKLSDIWEELETLHNFIVNVHAKMEDLYVFKDMPEARPYSNDHKLIEKYGNTIIKEKRVDWVPRYVKIVLDHNLNEEKYVFPKVKERKGLVLDVIEQYGFENYQKVTGIDIRNF
;
A
#
# COMPACT_ATOMS: atom_id res chain seq x y z
N MET A 1 9.53 13.83 7.87
CA MET A 1 9.11 12.49 7.44
C MET A 1 9.95 12.08 6.24
N ASP A 2 10.66 10.97 6.33
CA ASP A 2 11.30 10.33 5.18
C ASP A 2 10.33 9.37 4.46
N ILE A 3 10.72 8.87 3.28
CA ILE A 3 9.88 7.97 2.47
C ILE A 3 9.59 6.62 3.15
N ILE A 4 10.53 6.10 3.94
CA ILE A 4 10.37 4.83 4.66
C ILE A 4 9.44 5.00 5.87
N GLU A 5 9.51 6.14 6.57
CA GLU A 5 8.56 6.50 7.61
C GLU A 5 7.13 6.57 7.07
N LEU A 6 6.95 7.20 5.90
CA LEU A 6 5.65 7.24 5.21
C LEU A 6 5.15 5.84 4.87
N LEU A 7 5.98 5.02 4.22
CA LEU A 7 5.59 3.65 3.82
C LEU A 7 5.21 2.80 5.04
N LYS A 8 6.00 2.83 6.11
CA LYS A 8 5.68 2.14 7.36
C LYS A 8 4.37 2.64 7.99
N PHE A 9 4.11 3.94 7.90
CA PHE A 9 2.84 4.50 8.34
C PHE A 9 1.68 3.94 7.50
N GLU A 10 1.80 3.91 6.17
CA GLU A 10 0.81 3.31 5.27
C GLU A 10 0.59 1.83 5.55
N HIS A 11 1.65 1.06 5.83
CA HIS A 11 1.53 -0.34 6.25
C HIS A 11 0.71 -0.48 7.53
N GLY A 12 0.91 0.42 8.50
CA GLY A 12 0.09 0.52 9.70
C GLY A 12 -1.38 0.76 9.38
N ILE A 13 -1.67 1.68 8.46
CA ILE A 13 -3.04 1.93 7.97
C ILE A 13 -3.63 0.67 7.33
N PHE A 14 -2.90 -0.03 6.46
CA PHE A 14 -3.40 -1.23 5.79
C PHE A 14 -3.79 -2.32 6.79
N ARG A 15 -2.95 -2.55 7.83
CA ARG A 15 -3.27 -3.50 8.92
C ARG A 15 -4.58 -3.16 9.60
N ILE A 16 -4.79 -1.88 9.93
CA ILE A 16 -6.02 -1.41 10.59
C ILE A 16 -7.22 -1.55 9.65
N ARG A 17 -7.10 -1.06 8.41
CA ARG A 17 -8.20 -1.06 7.42
C ARG A 17 -8.62 -2.48 7.06
N PHE A 18 -7.67 -3.42 6.86
CA PHE A 18 -8.00 -4.82 6.63
C PHE A 18 -8.66 -5.49 7.84
N TYR A 19 -8.23 -5.18 9.06
CA TYR A 19 -8.91 -5.67 10.26
C TYR A 19 -10.36 -5.15 10.37
N LEU A 20 -10.62 -3.91 9.97
CA LEU A 20 -11.96 -3.33 9.94
C LEU A 20 -12.81 -3.90 8.80
N LEU A 21 -12.18 -4.21 7.65
CA LEU A 21 -12.84 -4.81 6.49
C LEU A 21 -13.59 -6.10 6.87
N GLU A 22 -12.98 -6.94 7.71
CA GLU A 22 -13.58 -8.20 8.20
C GLU A 22 -14.87 -7.99 9.02
N LYS A 23 -15.12 -6.76 9.51
CA LYS A 23 -16.27 -6.42 10.34
C LYS A 23 -17.40 -5.75 9.57
N LEU A 24 -17.20 -5.43 8.30
CA LEU A 24 -18.20 -4.76 7.48
C LEU A 24 -19.22 -5.76 6.91
N SER A 25 -20.48 -5.34 6.82
CA SER A 25 -21.53 -6.11 6.14
C SER A 25 -21.42 -6.05 4.63
N ASP A 26 -20.90 -4.95 4.09
CA ASP A 26 -20.54 -4.76 2.68
C ASP A 26 -19.10 -4.24 2.63
N ILE A 27 -18.21 -5.04 2.03
CA ILE A 27 -16.78 -4.79 1.99
C ILE A 27 -16.32 -4.09 0.72
N TRP A 28 -17.18 -3.96 -0.30
CA TRP A 28 -16.69 -3.74 -1.65
C TRP A 28 -16.12 -2.35 -1.90
N GLU A 29 -16.80 -1.32 -1.45
CA GLU A 29 -16.34 0.06 -1.58
C GLU A 29 -15.01 0.27 -0.85
N GLU A 30 -14.93 -0.28 0.37
CA GLU A 30 -13.74 -0.20 1.21
C GLU A 30 -12.57 -0.99 0.60
N LEU A 31 -12.81 -2.21 0.14
CA LEU A 31 -11.81 -3.04 -0.53
C LEU A 31 -11.31 -2.40 -1.83
N GLU A 32 -12.20 -1.84 -2.64
CA GLU A 32 -11.84 -1.17 -3.89
C GLU A 32 -11.04 0.10 -3.63
N THR A 33 -11.44 0.91 -2.66
CA THR A 33 -10.71 2.11 -2.25
C THR A 33 -9.29 1.75 -1.79
N LEU A 34 -9.18 0.75 -0.90
CA LEU A 34 -7.90 0.32 -0.36
C LEU A 34 -7.01 -0.33 -1.43
N HIS A 35 -7.57 -1.19 -2.27
CA HIS A 35 -6.83 -1.83 -3.38
C HIS A 35 -6.29 -0.78 -4.37
N ASN A 36 -7.13 0.18 -4.76
CA ASN A 36 -6.72 1.24 -5.67
C ASN A 36 -5.58 2.08 -5.08
N PHE A 37 -5.61 2.39 -3.79
CA PHE A 37 -4.52 3.08 -3.11
C PHE A 37 -3.23 2.25 -3.12
N ILE A 38 -3.30 0.97 -2.73
CA ILE A 38 -2.14 0.08 -2.68
C ILE A 38 -1.46 0.01 -4.06
N VAL A 39 -2.23 -0.25 -5.12
CA VAL A 39 -1.66 -0.47 -6.46
C VAL A 39 -1.21 0.85 -7.11
N ASN A 40 -2.02 1.90 -7.00
CA ASN A 40 -1.79 3.12 -7.79
C ASN A 40 -0.93 4.17 -7.09
N VAL A 41 -0.68 4.01 -5.79
CA VAL A 41 0.09 4.98 -4.98
C VAL A 41 1.26 4.28 -4.32
N HIS A 42 0.95 3.38 -3.40
CA HIS A 42 1.93 2.76 -2.51
C HIS A 42 2.97 1.95 -3.29
N ALA A 43 2.51 0.93 -4.04
CA ALA A 43 3.38 0.06 -4.83
C ALA A 43 4.20 0.84 -5.89
N LYS A 44 3.58 1.84 -6.54
CA LYS A 44 4.28 2.69 -7.52
C LYS A 44 5.37 3.54 -6.86
N MET A 45 5.09 4.08 -5.67
CA MET A 45 6.07 4.86 -4.90
C MET A 45 7.27 3.99 -4.52
N GLU A 46 7.03 2.77 -4.08
CA GLU A 46 8.09 1.81 -3.77
C GLU A 46 8.91 1.48 -5.01
N ASP A 47 8.27 1.12 -6.13
CA ASP A 47 8.96 0.79 -7.38
C ASP A 47 9.81 1.95 -7.91
N LEU A 48 9.30 3.18 -7.85
CA LEU A 48 9.97 4.37 -8.40
C LEU A 48 11.08 4.91 -7.51
N TYR A 49 10.88 4.93 -6.20
CA TYR A 49 11.74 5.66 -5.27
C TYR A 49 12.52 4.78 -4.31
N VAL A 50 12.09 3.54 -4.08
CA VAL A 50 12.74 2.61 -3.14
C VAL A 50 13.46 1.48 -3.89
N PHE A 51 12.75 0.75 -4.75
CA PHE A 51 13.25 -0.48 -5.38
C PHE A 51 14.10 -0.25 -6.63
N LYS A 52 13.95 0.91 -7.28
CA LYS A 52 14.66 1.27 -8.52
C LYS A 52 16.17 0.96 -8.51
N ASP A 53 16.83 1.20 -7.38
CA ASP A 53 18.28 1.04 -7.22
C ASP A 53 18.66 -0.21 -6.39
N MET A 54 17.72 -1.14 -6.16
CA MET A 54 17.89 -2.32 -5.30
C MET A 54 17.52 -3.60 -6.07
N PRO A 55 18.48 -4.27 -6.72
CA PRO A 55 18.21 -5.51 -7.47
C PRO A 55 17.55 -6.60 -6.63
N GLU A 56 17.87 -6.69 -5.34
CA GLU A 56 17.27 -7.63 -4.40
C GLU A 56 15.79 -7.33 -4.09
N ALA A 57 15.30 -6.13 -4.42
CA ALA A 57 13.90 -5.73 -4.24
C ALA A 57 13.00 -6.19 -5.41
N ARG A 58 13.59 -6.71 -6.50
CA ARG A 58 12.84 -7.18 -7.69
C ARG A 58 11.70 -8.18 -7.39
N PRO A 59 11.83 -9.13 -6.42
CA PRO A 59 10.71 -9.99 -6.04
C PRO A 59 9.51 -9.20 -5.52
N TYR A 60 9.73 -8.13 -4.76
CA TYR A 60 8.67 -7.29 -4.19
C TYR A 60 7.92 -6.51 -5.28
N SER A 61 8.65 -5.95 -6.26
CA SER A 61 8.02 -5.39 -7.48
C SER A 61 7.20 -6.42 -8.27
N ASN A 62 7.55 -7.71 -8.23
CA ASN A 62 6.75 -8.75 -8.86
C ASN A 62 5.51 -9.08 -8.03
N ASP A 63 5.61 -9.03 -6.71
CA ASP A 63 4.47 -9.18 -5.80
C ASP A 63 3.44 -8.07 -6.03
N HIS A 64 3.85 -6.83 -6.33
CA HIS A 64 2.91 -5.76 -6.72
C HIS A 64 2.01 -6.16 -7.88
N LYS A 65 2.57 -6.80 -8.92
CA LYS A 65 1.80 -7.28 -10.08
C LYS A 65 0.85 -8.41 -9.70
N LEU A 66 1.27 -9.27 -8.78
CA LEU A 66 0.41 -10.32 -8.23
C LEU A 66 -0.75 -9.71 -7.44
N ILE A 67 -0.47 -8.77 -6.54
CA ILE A 67 -1.45 -8.03 -5.72
C ILE A 67 -2.44 -7.32 -6.64
N GLU A 68 -1.97 -6.58 -7.64
CA GLU A 68 -2.80 -5.91 -8.64
C GLU A 68 -3.73 -6.91 -9.34
N LYS A 69 -3.17 -7.95 -9.96
CA LYS A 69 -3.98 -8.92 -10.71
C LYS A 69 -4.99 -9.63 -9.81
N TYR A 70 -4.57 -10.05 -8.62
CA TYR A 70 -5.40 -10.81 -7.70
C TYR A 70 -6.53 -9.95 -7.12
N GLY A 71 -6.22 -8.73 -6.67
CA GLY A 71 -7.22 -7.79 -6.15
C GLY A 71 -8.22 -7.34 -7.22
N ASN A 72 -7.76 -7.03 -8.44
CA ASN A 72 -8.64 -6.71 -9.56
C ASN A 72 -9.63 -7.84 -9.86
N THR A 73 -9.18 -9.10 -9.86
CA THR A 73 -10.07 -10.26 -10.04
C THR A 73 -11.09 -10.35 -8.90
N ILE A 74 -10.67 -10.19 -7.64
CA ILE A 74 -11.57 -10.25 -6.48
C ILE A 74 -12.68 -9.21 -6.58
N ILE A 75 -12.33 -7.97 -6.90
CA ILE A 75 -13.27 -6.84 -6.97
C ILE A 75 -14.23 -7.03 -8.15
N LYS A 76 -13.70 -7.38 -9.34
CA LYS A 76 -14.50 -7.58 -10.56
C LYS A 76 -15.48 -8.73 -10.45
N GLU A 77 -15.04 -9.86 -9.92
CA GLU A 77 -15.84 -11.09 -9.82
C GLU A 77 -16.56 -11.23 -8.48
N LYS A 78 -16.39 -10.25 -7.58
CA LYS A 78 -16.98 -10.24 -6.23
C LYS A 78 -16.66 -11.52 -5.44
N ARG A 79 -15.40 -11.97 -5.49
CA ARG A 79 -14.91 -13.22 -4.86
C ARG A 79 -14.58 -13.03 -3.38
N VAL A 80 -15.62 -12.95 -2.55
CA VAL A 80 -15.46 -12.81 -1.08
C VAL A 80 -14.58 -13.92 -0.50
N ASP A 81 -14.69 -15.14 -1.04
CA ASP A 81 -13.92 -16.31 -0.63
C ASP A 81 -12.40 -16.14 -0.78
N TRP A 82 -11.96 -15.20 -1.63
CA TRP A 82 -10.55 -14.93 -1.91
C TRP A 82 -9.99 -13.74 -1.13
N VAL A 83 -10.85 -12.92 -0.52
CA VAL A 83 -10.45 -11.73 0.25
C VAL A 83 -9.46 -12.06 1.37
N PRO A 84 -9.67 -13.11 2.21
CA PRO A 84 -8.70 -13.43 3.27
C PRO A 84 -7.29 -13.73 2.74
N ARG A 85 -7.21 -14.38 1.56
CA ARG A 85 -5.93 -14.68 0.92
C ARG A 85 -5.28 -13.42 0.37
N TYR A 86 -6.04 -12.52 -0.23
CA TYR A 86 -5.54 -11.23 -0.70
C TYR A 86 -4.96 -10.40 0.44
N VAL A 87 -5.70 -10.26 1.54
CA VAL A 87 -5.25 -9.56 2.76
C VAL A 87 -3.94 -10.14 3.25
N LYS A 88 -3.85 -11.48 3.36
CA LYS A 88 -2.62 -12.16 3.78
C LYS A 88 -1.43 -11.86 2.85
N ILE A 89 -1.64 -11.89 1.54
CA ILE A 89 -0.57 -11.60 0.56
C ILE A 89 -0.03 -10.19 0.77
N VAL A 90 -0.91 -9.19 0.87
CA VAL A 90 -0.49 -7.80 1.11
C VAL A 90 0.27 -7.70 2.44
N LEU A 91 -0.33 -8.14 3.54
CA LEU A 91 0.30 -8.02 4.87
C LEU A 91 1.65 -8.74 4.98
N ASP A 92 1.80 -9.93 4.39
CA ASP A 92 3.07 -10.65 4.38
C ASP A 92 4.13 -9.91 3.53
N HIS A 93 3.73 -9.35 2.40
CA HIS A 93 4.58 -8.55 1.53
C HIS A 93 5.13 -7.32 2.28
N ASN A 94 4.24 -6.50 2.86
CA ASN A 94 4.59 -5.34 3.66
C ASN A 94 5.52 -5.69 4.85
N LEU A 95 5.27 -6.83 5.52
CA LEU A 95 6.11 -7.30 6.62
C LEU A 95 7.53 -7.67 6.15
N ASN A 96 7.63 -8.32 4.99
CA ASN A 96 8.93 -8.73 4.44
C ASN A 96 9.74 -7.51 3.98
N GLU A 97 9.10 -6.48 3.42
CA GLU A 97 9.77 -5.23 3.06
C GLU A 97 10.33 -4.51 4.28
N GLU A 98 9.50 -4.34 5.32
CA GLU A 98 9.91 -3.76 6.59
C GLU A 98 11.11 -4.48 7.20
N LYS A 99 11.18 -5.81 7.04
CA LYS A 99 12.23 -6.65 7.61
C LYS A 99 13.50 -6.70 6.78
N TYR A 100 13.40 -6.77 5.45
CA TYR A 100 14.51 -7.14 4.58
C TYR A 100 14.93 -6.06 3.57
N VAL A 101 14.05 -5.10 3.28
CA VAL A 101 14.27 -4.05 2.28
C VAL A 101 14.48 -2.70 2.96
N PHE A 102 13.49 -2.22 3.71
CA PHE A 102 13.50 -0.89 4.33
C PHE A 102 14.74 -0.59 5.18
N PRO A 103 15.31 -1.54 5.96
CA PRO A 103 16.53 -1.26 6.74
C PRO A 103 17.78 -0.96 5.89
N LYS A 104 17.77 -1.28 4.59
CA LYS A 104 18.88 -1.06 3.66
C LYS A 104 18.73 0.24 2.86
N VAL A 105 17.55 0.85 2.90
CA VAL A 105 17.25 2.07 2.14
C VAL A 105 17.85 3.25 2.87
N LYS A 106 18.69 4.02 2.17
CA LYS A 106 19.19 5.30 2.70
C LYS A 106 18.05 6.31 2.79
N GLU A 107 18.07 7.14 3.81
CA GLU A 107 17.09 8.20 4.02
C GLU A 107 16.91 9.06 2.75
N ARG A 108 15.65 9.24 2.32
CA ARG A 108 15.29 10.11 1.18
C ARG A 108 14.24 11.11 1.64
N LYS A 109 14.65 12.38 1.81
CA LYS A 109 13.77 13.49 2.20
C LYS A 109 13.21 14.22 0.97
N GLY A 110 12.08 14.89 1.16
CA GLY A 110 11.49 15.77 0.15
C GLY A 110 10.59 15.09 -0.87
N LEU A 111 10.60 13.76 -0.98
CA LEU A 111 9.77 13.03 -1.94
C LEU A 111 8.32 12.81 -1.48
N VAL A 112 8.08 12.89 -0.16
CA VAL A 112 6.80 12.50 0.44
C VAL A 112 5.65 13.41 -0.01
N LEU A 113 5.84 14.73 0.05
CA LEU A 113 4.78 15.67 -0.32
C LEU A 113 4.46 15.60 -1.82
N ASP A 114 5.48 15.45 -2.67
CA ASP A 114 5.30 15.32 -4.12
C ASP A 114 4.44 14.10 -4.49
N VAL A 115 4.67 12.96 -3.82
CA VAL A 115 3.89 11.73 -4.07
C VAL A 115 2.45 11.90 -3.59
N ILE A 116 2.26 12.45 -2.39
CA ILE A 116 0.92 12.69 -1.83
C ILE A 116 0.13 13.67 -2.73
N GLU A 117 0.78 14.73 -3.19
CA GLU A 117 0.17 15.72 -4.08
C GLU A 117 -0.27 15.10 -5.41
N GLN A 118 0.55 14.25 -6.02
CA GLN A 118 0.22 13.56 -7.27
C GLN A 118 -1.00 12.65 -7.16
N TYR A 119 -1.23 12.03 -6.01
CA TYR A 119 -2.43 11.22 -5.76
C TYR A 119 -3.67 12.06 -5.40
N GLY A 120 -3.44 13.28 -4.92
CA GLY A 120 -4.45 14.19 -4.40
C GLY A 120 -4.63 14.05 -2.89
N PHE A 121 -4.37 15.15 -2.19
CA PHE A 121 -4.43 15.23 -0.73
C PHE A 121 -5.74 14.70 -0.13
N GLU A 122 -6.88 15.01 -0.75
CA GLU A 122 -8.19 14.53 -0.27
C GLU A 122 -8.32 13.00 -0.35
N ASN A 123 -7.81 12.39 -1.42
CA ASN A 123 -7.86 10.93 -1.59
C ASN A 123 -6.90 10.25 -0.62
N TYR A 124 -5.72 10.83 -0.41
CA TYR A 124 -4.78 10.35 0.57
C TYR A 124 -5.37 10.40 1.99
N GLN A 125 -6.01 11.52 2.35
CA GLN A 125 -6.68 11.69 3.64
C GLN A 125 -7.84 10.70 3.84
N LYS A 126 -8.63 10.39 2.80
CA LYS A 126 -9.71 9.38 2.90
C LYS A 126 -9.19 8.00 3.28
N VAL A 127 -8.02 7.62 2.78
CA VAL A 127 -7.42 6.31 3.06
C VAL A 127 -6.71 6.30 4.42
N THR A 128 -5.92 7.32 4.69
CA THR A 128 -5.03 7.35 5.86
C THR A 128 -5.62 8.01 7.10
N GLY A 129 -6.69 8.79 6.94
CA GLY A 129 -7.31 9.60 8.00
C GLY A 129 -6.49 10.84 8.39
N ILE A 130 -5.33 11.08 7.76
CA ILE A 130 -4.45 12.19 8.10
C ILE A 130 -4.73 13.41 7.22
N ASP A 131 -4.88 14.57 7.86
CA ASP A 131 -4.85 15.86 7.17
C ASP A 131 -3.41 16.30 6.95
N ILE A 132 -2.94 16.18 5.71
CA ILE A 132 -1.55 16.48 5.34
C ILE A 132 -1.27 17.99 5.40
N ARG A 133 -2.29 18.85 5.53
CA ARG A 133 -2.10 20.30 5.76
C ARG A 133 -1.67 20.63 7.19
N ASN A 134 -1.76 19.66 8.10
CA ASN A 134 -1.31 19.80 9.49
C ASN A 134 0.03 19.08 9.74
N PHE A 135 0.75 18.71 8.67
CA PHE A 135 2.08 18.11 8.70
C PHE A 135 3.20 19.16 8.68
#